data_AF-A0A1S3ZLL5-F1
#
_entry.id   AF-A0A1S3ZLL5-F1
#
_cell.length_a   1.000
_cell.length_b   1.000
_cell.length_c   1.000
_cell.angle_alpha   90.00
_cell.angle_beta   90.00
_cell.angle_gamma   90.00
#
_symmetry.space_group_name_H-M   'P 1'
#
loop_
_entity.id
_entity.type
_entity.pdbx_description
1 polymer ?
#
loop_
_entity_poly.entity_id
_entity_poly.type
_entity_poly.pdbx_seq_one_letter_code
_entity_poly.pdbx_strand_id
1 'polypeptide(L)'
;MSEGSCSSKRKCLCGEIANNFTSTTPLNPGRRFYKCPKPEGSSCGYWEWVEDPVPDRALVVINNLKCELDVANLKINNLKSLLDDGKTEKDKLKEKVVAMKARNNLLVTKQLELEDRILKMKIFIMISCALFVGFIAAIIKS
;
A
#
# COMPACT_ATOMS: atom_id res chain seq x y z
N MET A 1 29.37 -10.66 -39.40
CA MET A 1 29.12 -10.86 -40.83
C MET A 1 27.78 -10.19 -41.12
N SER A 2 27.80 -9.13 -41.90
CA SER A 2 26.63 -8.28 -42.15
C SER A 2 25.67 -9.02 -43.09
N GLU A 3 24.59 -9.58 -42.54
CA GLU A 3 23.50 -10.15 -43.34
C GLU A 3 22.83 -9.01 -44.10
N GLY A 4 23.21 -8.88 -45.37
CA GLY A 4 22.47 -8.10 -46.35
C GLY A 4 21.11 -8.74 -46.52
N SER A 5 20.10 -8.19 -45.83
CA SER A 5 18.70 -8.49 -46.07
C SER A 5 18.40 -8.27 -47.56
N CYS A 6 18.21 -9.38 -48.28
CA CYS A 6 17.66 -9.35 -49.63
C CYS A 6 16.19 -8.95 -49.51
N SER A 7 15.95 -7.63 -49.40
CA SER A 7 14.61 -7.05 -49.43
C SER A 7 13.96 -7.44 -50.76
N SER A 8 13.14 -8.48 -50.71
CA SER A 8 12.30 -8.88 -51.83
C SER A 8 11.39 -7.71 -52.13
N LYS A 9 11.67 -6.97 -53.22
CA LYS A 9 10.90 -5.77 -53.57
C LYS A 9 9.42 -6.14 -53.71
N ARG A 10 8.56 -5.60 -52.85
CA ARG A 10 7.10 -5.82 -52.86
C ARG A 10 6.54 -5.40 -54.22
N LYS A 11 5.77 -6.28 -54.87
CA LYS A 11 5.09 -5.99 -56.14
C LYS A 11 3.61 -5.73 -55.89
N CYS A 12 3.06 -4.77 -56.63
CA CYS A 12 1.63 -4.51 -56.65
C CYS A 12 0.90 -5.46 -57.61
N LEU A 13 -0.43 -5.35 -57.69
CA LEU A 13 -1.27 -6.18 -58.56
C LEU A 13 -1.05 -5.92 -60.06
N CYS A 14 -0.40 -4.81 -60.44
CA CYS A 14 0.05 -4.59 -61.82
C CYS A 14 1.34 -5.35 -62.18
N GLY A 15 1.98 -6.03 -61.22
CA GLY A 15 3.31 -6.65 -61.39
C GLY A 15 4.49 -5.69 -61.18
N GLU A 16 4.23 -4.39 -61.02
CA GLU A 16 5.23 -3.34 -60.78
C GLU A 16 5.69 -3.31 -59.31
N ILE A 17 6.91 -2.83 -59.06
CA ILE A 17 7.43 -2.63 -57.71
C ILE A 17 6.63 -1.54 -56.99
N ALA A 18 6.15 -1.82 -55.79
CA ALA A 18 5.43 -0.87 -54.96
C ALA A 18 6.38 0.15 -54.32
N ASN A 19 5.92 1.40 -54.25
CA ASN A 19 6.67 2.49 -53.62
C ASN A 19 6.44 2.49 -52.10
N ASN A 20 7.49 2.79 -51.33
CA ASN A 20 7.43 2.94 -49.87
C ASN A 20 7.19 4.42 -49.51
N PHE A 21 6.22 4.67 -48.64
CA PHE A 21 5.85 6.00 -48.17
C PHE A 21 5.76 6.01 -46.65
N THR A 22 6.00 7.18 -46.05
CA THR A 22 5.79 7.42 -44.63
C THR A 22 4.49 8.18 -44.43
N SER A 23 3.60 7.65 -43.60
CA SER A 23 2.34 8.30 -43.23
C SER A 23 2.60 9.57 -42.43
N THR A 24 1.97 10.67 -42.85
CA THR A 24 1.96 11.96 -42.15
C THR A 24 0.62 12.23 -41.47
N THR A 25 -0.28 11.25 -41.46
CA THR A 25 -1.59 11.39 -40.83
C THR A 25 -1.44 11.47 -39.30
N PRO A 26 -2.28 12.28 -38.60
CA PRO A 26 -2.23 12.37 -37.14
C PRO A 26 -2.44 11.04 -36.41
N LEU A 27 -3.17 10.10 -37.03
CA LEU A 27 -3.45 8.78 -36.44
C LEU A 27 -2.27 7.80 -36.57
N ASN A 28 -1.47 7.91 -37.63
CA ASN A 28 -0.35 7.00 -37.90
C ASN A 28 0.91 7.79 -38.30
N PRO A 29 1.40 8.75 -37.50
CA PRO A 29 2.54 9.56 -37.87
C PRO A 29 3.80 8.69 -37.92
N GLY A 30 4.58 8.80 -39.01
CA GLY A 30 5.85 8.10 -39.16
C GLY A 30 5.74 6.63 -39.56
N ARG A 31 4.54 6.02 -39.58
CA ARG A 31 4.37 4.61 -39.99
C ARG A 31 4.57 4.46 -41.51
N ARG A 32 5.36 3.49 -41.94
CA ARG A 32 5.67 3.25 -43.36
C ARG A 32 4.66 2.30 -44.00
N PHE A 33 4.33 2.52 -45.27
CA PHE A 33 3.46 1.66 -46.07
C PHE A 33 3.92 1.56 -47.52
N TYR A 34 3.56 0.47 -48.19
CA TYR A 34 3.73 0.29 -49.63
C TYR A 34 2.43 0.65 -50.36
N LYS A 35 2.52 1.28 -51.54
CA LYS A 35 1.38 1.40 -52.47
C LYS A 35 1.80 1.28 -53.94
N CYS A 36 0.82 1.03 -54.81
CA CYS A 36 1.02 1.01 -56.26
C CYS A 36 1.72 2.32 -56.73
N PRO A 37 2.74 2.25 -57.59
CA PRO A 37 3.45 3.43 -58.06
C PRO A 37 2.65 4.25 -59.08
N LYS A 38 1.60 3.68 -59.68
CA LYS A 38 0.77 4.35 -60.69
C LYS A 38 -0.13 5.43 -60.04
N PRO A 39 -0.45 6.52 -60.76
CA PRO A 39 -1.37 7.55 -60.28
C PRO A 39 -2.79 7.00 -60.08
N GLU A 40 -3.60 7.64 -59.23
CA GLU A 40 -4.90 7.13 -58.76
C GLU A 40 -5.83 6.63 -59.88
N GLY A 41 -5.91 7.33 -61.02
CA GLY A 41 -6.75 6.92 -62.16
C GLY A 41 -6.29 5.64 -62.90
N SER A 42 -5.08 5.14 -62.62
CA SER A 42 -4.49 3.93 -63.22
C SER A 42 -3.89 2.96 -62.20
N SER A 43 -4.07 3.27 -60.91
CA SER A 43 -3.60 2.47 -59.80
C SER A 43 -4.45 1.20 -59.67
N CYS A 44 -3.80 0.09 -59.33
CA CYS A 44 -4.52 -1.14 -58.97
C CYS A 44 -5.04 -1.15 -57.53
N GLY A 45 -4.86 -0.05 -56.78
CA GLY A 45 -5.31 0.05 -55.38
C GLY A 45 -4.45 -0.71 -54.36
N TYR A 46 -3.35 -1.35 -54.78
CA TYR A 46 -2.43 -2.03 -53.85
C TYR A 46 -1.94 -1.07 -52.76
N TRP A 47 -2.10 -1.50 -51.50
CA TRP A 47 -1.65 -0.79 -50.31
C TRP A 47 -1.37 -1.79 -49.16
N GLU A 48 -0.30 -1.61 -48.40
CA GLU A 48 0.05 -2.48 -47.27
C GLU A 48 0.96 -1.77 -46.25
N TRP A 49 0.74 -1.97 -44.95
CA TRP A 49 1.67 -1.46 -43.93
C TRP A 49 3.03 -2.18 -43.98
N VAL A 50 4.10 -1.46 -43.64
CA VAL A 50 5.38 -2.07 -43.29
C VAL A 50 5.27 -2.53 -41.83
N GLU A 51 5.41 -3.84 -41.60
CA GLU A 51 5.63 -4.39 -40.27
C GLU A 51 7.13 -4.26 -39.96
N ASP A 52 7.48 -3.24 -39.19
CA ASP A 52 8.85 -3.08 -38.70
C ASP A 52 9.06 -4.03 -37.52
N PRO A 53 10.06 -4.93 -37.55
CA PRO A 53 10.35 -5.76 -36.40
C PRO A 53 10.67 -4.86 -35.20
N VAL A 54 10.08 -5.16 -34.06
CA VAL A 54 10.46 -4.50 -32.80
C VAL A 54 11.95 -4.78 -32.60
N PRO A 55 12.81 -3.75 -32.49
CA PRO A 55 14.24 -3.98 -32.33
C PRO A 55 14.51 -4.83 -31.09
N ASP A 56 15.44 -5.78 -31.16
CA ASP A 56 15.78 -6.66 -30.03
C ASP A 56 16.06 -5.88 -28.74
N ARG A 57 16.71 -4.71 -28.88
CA ARG A 57 16.97 -3.79 -27.79
C ARG A 57 15.69 -3.33 -27.08
N ALA A 58 14.62 -3.06 -27.83
CA ALA A 58 13.34 -2.64 -27.26
C ALA A 58 12.66 -3.80 -26.52
N LEU A 59 12.74 -5.03 -27.05
CA LEU A 59 12.21 -6.22 -26.37
C LEU A 59 12.92 -6.49 -25.03
N VAL A 60 14.24 -6.36 -24.99
CA VAL A 60 15.03 -6.50 -23.74
C VAL A 60 14.57 -5.49 -22.70
N VAL A 61 14.40 -4.22 -23.09
CA VAL A 61 13.93 -3.17 -22.18
C VAL A 61 12.52 -3.46 -21.67
N ILE A 62 11.60 -3.87 -22.55
CA ILE A 62 10.22 -4.22 -22.18
C ILE A 62 10.21 -5.35 -21.14
N ASN A 63 10.99 -6.41 -21.37
CA ASN A 63 11.05 -7.54 -20.45
C ASN A 63 11.65 -7.15 -19.10
N ASN A 64 12.71 -6.34 -19.09
CA ASN A 64 13.31 -5.86 -17.85
C ASN A 64 12.31 -5.01 -17.04
N LEU A 65 11.63 -4.07 -17.69
CA LEU A 65 10.62 -3.23 -17.04
C LEU A 65 9.44 -4.06 -16.50
N LYS A 66 9.04 -5.12 -17.22
CA LYS A 66 8.02 -6.05 -16.76
C LYS A 66 8.46 -6.78 -15.48
N CYS A 67 9.70 -7.27 -15.46
CA CYS A 67 10.26 -7.90 -14.25
C CYS A 67 10.34 -6.91 -13.07
N GLU A 68 10.76 -5.67 -13.31
CA GLU A 68 10.81 -4.63 -12.26
C GLU A 68 9.42 -4.30 -11.71
N LEU A 69 8.41 -4.24 -12.57
CA LEU A 69 7.02 -4.04 -12.19
C LEU A 69 6.52 -5.19 -11.30
N ASP A 70 6.80 -6.43 -11.68
CA ASP A 70 6.40 -7.60 -10.90
C ASP A 70 7.07 -7.61 -9.52
N VAL A 71 8.37 -7.30 -9.46
CA VAL A 71 9.11 -7.17 -8.19
C VAL A 71 8.54 -6.04 -7.32
N ALA A 72 8.22 -4.88 -7.91
CA ALA A 72 7.62 -3.77 -7.19
C ALA A 72 6.24 -4.13 -6.63
N ASN A 73 5.41 -4.85 -7.41
CA ASN A 73 4.10 -5.33 -6.97
C ASN A 73 4.21 -6.31 -5.80
N LEU A 74 5.17 -7.23 -5.82
CA LEU A 74 5.43 -8.13 -4.70
C LEU A 74 5.80 -7.35 -3.42
N LYS A 75 6.67 -6.34 -3.53
CA LYS A 75 7.04 -5.48 -2.39
C LYS A 75 5.83 -4.75 -1.84
N ILE A 76 4.99 -4.19 -2.70
CA ILE A 76 3.76 -3.49 -2.29
C ILE A 76 2.83 -4.44 -1.53
N ASN A 77 2.62 -5.66 -2.02
CA ASN A 77 1.75 -6.63 -1.37
C ASN A 77 2.31 -7.06 0.00
N ASN A 78 3.61 -7.29 0.10
CA ASN A 78 4.25 -7.63 1.37
C ASN A 78 4.13 -6.48 2.38
N LEU A 79 4.39 -5.24 1.96
CA LEU A 79 4.27 -4.06 2.82
C LEU A 79 2.82 -3.84 3.29
N LYS A 80 1.83 -4.08 2.42
CA LYS A 80 0.41 -4.05 2.80
C LYS A 80 0.09 -5.07 3.88
N SER A 81 0.55 -6.31 3.73
CA SER A 81 0.36 -7.36 4.74
C SER A 81 0.96 -6.96 6.10
N LEU A 82 2.21 -6.49 6.11
CA LEU A 82 2.88 -6.05 7.34
C LEU A 82 2.16 -4.86 8.01
N LEU A 83 1.62 -3.95 7.21
CA LEU A 83 0.84 -2.82 7.71
C LEU A 83 -0.46 -3.29 8.38
N ASP A 84 -1.15 -4.26 7.79
CA ASP A 84 -2.40 -4.81 8.32
C ASP A 84 -2.16 -5.59 9.63
N ASP A 85 -1.08 -6.37 9.69
CA ASP A 85 -0.65 -7.07 10.90
C ASP A 85 -0.32 -6.07 12.02
N GLY A 86 0.50 -5.05 11.72
CA GLY A 86 0.84 -4.00 12.68
C GLY A 86 -0.37 -3.20 13.15
N LYS A 87 -1.35 -2.95 12.27
CA LYS A 87 -2.61 -2.30 12.64
C LYS A 87 -3.44 -3.16 13.59
N THR A 88 -3.52 -4.46 13.31
CA THR A 88 -4.21 -5.43 14.17
C THR A 88 -3.59 -5.50 15.57
N GLU A 89 -2.26 -5.53 15.67
CA GLU A 89 -1.57 -5.52 16.96
C GLU A 89 -1.80 -4.22 17.73
N LYS A 90 -1.73 -3.07 17.04
CA LYS A 90 -2.00 -1.76 17.64
C LYS A 90 -3.42 -1.70 18.23
N ASP A 91 -4.41 -2.23 17.52
CA ASP A 91 -5.80 -2.22 17.99
C ASP A 91 -5.97 -3.13 19.22
N LYS A 92 -5.38 -4.33 19.22
CA LYS A 92 -5.32 -5.21 20.41
C LYS A 92 -4.63 -4.52 21.61
N LEU A 93 -3.53 -3.81 21.36
CA LEU A 93 -2.81 -3.10 22.42
C LEU A 93 -3.65 -1.95 22.97
N LYS A 94 -4.35 -1.22 22.10
CA LYS A 94 -5.25 -0.13 22.50
C LYS A 94 -6.37 -0.64 23.41
N GLU A 95 -6.97 -1.79 23.11
CA GLU A 95 -7.96 -2.43 23.98
C GLU A 95 -7.37 -2.81 25.34
N LYS A 96 -6.16 -3.41 25.37
CA LYS A 96 -5.47 -3.74 26.63
C LYS A 96 -5.17 -2.50 27.47
N VAL A 97 -4.79 -1.39 26.84
CA VAL A 97 -4.54 -0.10 27.52
C VAL A 97 -5.83 0.42 28.15
N VAL A 98 -6.95 0.39 27.43
CA VAL A 98 -8.26 0.79 27.96
C VAL A 98 -8.66 -0.08 29.16
N ALA A 99 -8.52 -1.41 29.05
CA ALA A 99 -8.84 -2.34 30.13
C ALA A 99 -7.94 -2.16 31.36
N MET A 100 -6.64 -1.89 31.15
CA MET A 100 -5.71 -1.61 32.23
C MET A 100 -6.04 -0.30 32.94
N LYS A 101 -6.37 0.76 32.19
CA LYS A 101 -6.79 2.04 32.75
C LYS A 101 -8.04 1.91 33.61
N ALA A 102 -9.04 1.15 33.15
CA ALA A 102 -10.26 0.87 33.92
C ALA A 102 -9.95 0.11 35.24
N ARG A 103 -9.10 -0.91 35.19
CA ARG A 103 -8.65 -1.64 36.40
C ARG A 103 -7.91 -0.75 37.37
N ASN A 104 -7.00 0.10 36.89
CA ASN A 104 -6.25 1.01 37.74
C ASN A 104 -7.19 2.00 38.45
N ASN A 105 -8.16 2.57 37.73
CA ASN A 105 -9.16 3.45 38.32
C ASN A 105 -9.96 2.74 39.42
N LEU A 106 -10.36 1.49 39.22
CA LEU A 106 -11.08 0.70 40.23
C LEU A 106 -10.22 0.40 41.47
N LEU A 107 -8.93 0.10 41.29
CA LEU A 107 -8.02 -0.14 42.42
C LEU A 107 -7.82 1.13 43.24
N VAL A 108 -7.66 2.28 42.56
CA VAL A 108 -7.54 3.58 43.23
C VAL A 108 -8.80 3.91 44.02
N THR A 109 -10.01 3.70 43.47
CA THR A 109 -11.25 3.97 44.22
C THR A 109 -11.38 3.08 45.45
N LYS A 110 -11.08 1.77 45.32
CA LYS A 110 -11.08 0.84 46.46
C LYS A 110 -10.04 1.20 47.51
N GLN A 111 -8.88 1.69 47.09
CA GLN A 111 -7.84 2.13 48.02
C GLN A 111 -8.33 3.32 48.85
N LEU A 112 -8.95 4.32 48.20
CA LEU A 112 -9.53 5.48 48.89
C LEU A 112 -10.64 5.07 49.89
N GLU A 113 -11.52 4.14 49.51
CA GLU A 113 -12.55 3.61 50.42
C GLU A 113 -11.96 2.88 51.63
N LEU A 114 -10.87 2.13 51.43
CA LEU A 114 -10.19 1.44 52.51
C LEU A 114 -9.50 2.43 53.45
N GLU A 115 -8.84 3.46 52.91
CA GLU A 115 -8.21 4.53 53.68
C GLU A 115 -9.25 5.30 54.52
N ASP A 116 -10.43 5.60 53.97
CA ASP A 116 -11.55 6.20 54.71
C ASP A 116 -12.05 5.29 55.85
N ARG A 117 -12.23 3.99 55.60
CA ARG A 117 -12.63 3.02 56.65
C ARG A 117 -11.58 2.92 57.76
N ILE A 118 -10.30 2.88 57.39
CA ILE A 118 -9.20 2.86 58.35
C ILE A 118 -9.20 4.15 59.18
N LEU A 119 -9.41 5.30 58.55
CA LEU A 119 -9.48 6.58 59.26
C LEU A 119 -10.65 6.60 60.26
N LYS A 120 -11.85 6.16 59.85
CA LYS A 120 -13.02 6.04 60.74
C LYS A 120 -12.74 5.11 61.91
N MET A 121 -12.13 3.95 61.64
CA MET A 121 -11.76 3.00 62.69
C MET A 121 -10.75 3.59 63.68
N LYS A 122 -9.73 4.31 63.18
CA LYS A 122 -8.76 5.02 64.02
C LYS A 122 -9.44 6.09 64.91
N ILE A 123 -10.36 6.86 64.35
CA ILE A 123 -11.11 7.88 65.10
C ILE A 123 -11.93 7.21 66.23
N PHE A 124 -12.61 6.10 65.94
CA PHE A 124 -13.38 5.35 66.95
C PHE A 124 -12.50 4.84 68.10
N ILE A 125 -11.31 4.32 67.78
CA ILE A 125 -10.33 3.87 68.79
C ILE A 125 -9.87 5.04 69.65
N MET A 126 -9.52 6.18 69.04
CA MET A 126 -9.09 7.39 69.76
C MET A 126 -10.14 7.89 70.76
N ILE A 127 -11.42 7.94 70.35
CA ILE A 127 -12.54 8.33 71.22
C ILE A 127 -12.69 7.34 72.38
N SER A 128 -12.68 6.04 72.09
CA SER A 128 -12.84 4.99 73.09
C SER A 128 -11.72 5.03 74.15
N CYS A 129 -10.46 5.22 73.72
CA CYS A 129 -9.32 5.39 74.62
C CYS A 129 -9.48 6.61 75.54
N ALA A 130 -9.94 7.75 75.01
CA ALA A 130 -10.15 8.96 75.80
C ALA A 130 -11.24 8.77 76.87
N LEU A 131 -12.35 8.13 76.51
CA LEU A 131 -13.43 7.81 77.46
C LEU A 131 -12.95 6.84 78.55
N PHE A 132 -12.20 5.81 78.17
CA PHE A 132 -11.66 4.82 79.12
C PHE A 132 -10.70 5.46 80.13
N VAL A 133 -9.75 6.29 79.67
CA VAL A 133 -8.83 7.01 80.56
C VAL A 133 -9.59 7.95 81.50
N GLY A 134 -10.60 8.67 81.00
CA GLY A 134 -11.45 9.54 81.82
C GLY A 134 -12.20 8.78 82.91
N PHE A 135 -12.72 7.58 82.60
CA PHE A 135 -13.39 6.72 83.56
C PHE A 135 -12.46 6.23 84.67
N ILE A 136 -11.26 5.75 84.34
CA ILE A 136 -10.26 5.31 85.32
C ILE A 136 -9.84 6.46 86.24
N ALA A 137 -9.63 7.66 85.70
CA ALA A 137 -9.29 8.84 86.50
C ALA A 137 -10.39 9.22 87.50
N ALA A 138 -11.66 9.05 87.14
CA ALA A 138 -12.79 9.31 88.04
C ALA A 138 -12.86 8.30 89.19
N ILE A 139 -12.58 7.01 88.92
CA ILE A 139 -12.52 5.97 89.96
C ILE A 139 -11.41 6.25 90.97
N ILE A 140 -10.22 6.61 90.52
CA ILE A 140 -9.07 6.88 91.40
C ILE A 140 -9.32 8.08 92.34
N LYS A 141 -10.20 9.00 91.94
CA LYS A 141 -10.51 10.23 92.68
C LYS A 141 -11.71 10.10 93.64
N SER A 142 -12.53 9.04 93.54
CA SER A 142 -13.60 8.71 94.50
C SER A 142 -13.05 7.92 95.67
#